data_AF-A0A6S7IKZ9-F1
#
_entry.id   AF-A0A6S7IKZ9-F1
#
_cell.length_a   1.000
_cell.length_b   1.000
_cell.length_c   1.000
_cell.angle_alpha   90.00
_cell.angle_beta   90.00
_cell.angle_gamma   90.00
#
_symmetry.space_group_name_H-M   'P 1'
#
loop_
_entity.id
_entity.type
_entity.pdbx_description
1 polymer ?
#
loop_
_entity_poly.entity_id
_entity_poly.type
_entity_poly.pdbx_seq_one_letter_code
_entity_poly.pdbx_strand_id
1 'polypeptide(L)'
;MSTEKMENIEPQKIFVKYLPKNITVDEIKAFFSVCGIVLKVYLKSLKSPDQGKPTYICAFITYGTQAGADRAVSELNHKEMKKGHISQKLSVMYSLNYEGRKELQVDNSKEKKVPNAKEYQELWLKCSSNAEKINQIYNKPEEQKQIEELRTKKCELQAKQDELKKTNNKLKDEINLLRLEVQIKNMDIKNTKLKEAQ
;
A
#
# COMPACT_ATOMS: atom_id res chain seq x y z
N MET A 1 -8.43 -12.63 10.36
CA MET A 1 -7.61 -11.43 10.68
C MET A 1 -6.34 -11.95 11.34
N SER A 2 -5.20 -11.84 10.65
CA SER A 2 -3.97 -12.55 10.99
C SER A 2 -3.05 -11.64 11.82
N THR A 3 -3.14 -11.70 13.15
CA THR A 3 -2.33 -10.88 14.08
C THR A 3 -1.33 -11.70 14.91
N GLU A 4 -1.01 -12.94 14.55
CA GLU A 4 -0.18 -13.81 15.40
C GLU A 4 1.34 -13.76 15.11
N LYS A 5 1.84 -12.83 14.28
CA LYS A 5 3.28 -12.76 13.95
C LYS A 5 3.99 -11.47 14.40
N MET A 6 3.34 -10.59 15.15
CA MET A 6 3.87 -9.25 15.50
C MET A 6 4.45 -9.11 16.91
N GLU A 7 4.41 -10.12 17.78
CA GLU A 7 4.91 -9.97 19.17
C GLU A 7 6.43 -9.72 19.27
N ASN A 8 7.20 -10.09 18.24
CA ASN A 8 8.66 -9.95 18.26
C ASN A 8 9.21 -8.78 17.43
N ILE A 9 8.40 -7.77 17.13
CA ILE A 9 8.82 -6.62 16.33
C ILE A 9 9.06 -5.39 17.22
N GLU A 10 10.17 -4.67 16.98
CA GLU A 10 10.39 -3.34 17.55
C GLU A 10 9.77 -2.30 16.58
N PRO A 11 8.58 -1.75 16.88
CA PRO A 11 7.78 -1.01 15.88
C PRO A 11 8.46 0.29 15.39
N GLN A 12 9.36 0.86 16.19
CA GLN A 12 10.10 2.07 15.84
C GLN A 12 11.45 1.78 15.16
N LYS A 13 11.84 0.51 15.04
CA LYS A 13 13.15 0.14 14.53
C LYS A 13 13.01 -0.67 13.26
N ILE A 14 13.81 -0.29 12.28
CA ILE A 14 13.87 -0.96 10.98
C ILE A 14 15.24 -1.60 10.79
N PHE A 15 15.26 -2.64 9.98
CA PHE A 15 16.46 -3.29 9.49
C PHE A 15 16.56 -3.10 7.98
N VAL A 16 17.73 -2.63 7.54
CA VAL A 16 18.02 -2.31 6.14
C VAL A 16 19.12 -3.22 5.64
N LYS A 17 18.88 -3.95 4.55
CA LYS A 17 19.88 -4.75 3.82
C LYS A 17 20.27 -4.09 2.51
N TYR A 18 21.44 -4.49 1.99
CA TYR A 18 21.98 -4.10 0.70
C TYR A 18 22.29 -2.60 0.59
N LEU A 19 22.95 -2.05 1.61
CA LEU A 19 23.46 -0.68 1.52
C LEU A 19 24.73 -0.61 0.65
N PRO A 20 24.97 0.52 -0.06
CA PRO A 20 26.18 0.72 -0.85
C PRO A 20 27.45 0.52 -0.01
N LYS A 21 28.47 -0.10 -0.61
CA LYS A 21 29.79 -0.25 0.02
C LYS A 21 30.37 1.14 0.30
N ASN A 22 30.92 1.33 1.51
CA ASN A 22 31.44 2.60 2.03
C ASN A 22 30.41 3.66 2.42
N ILE A 23 29.13 3.31 2.58
CA ILE A 23 28.16 4.27 3.13
C ILE A 23 28.48 4.64 4.59
N THR A 24 28.28 5.90 4.94
CA THR A 24 28.49 6.44 6.29
C THR A 24 27.19 6.54 7.07
N VAL A 25 27.30 6.64 8.40
CA VAL A 25 26.14 6.80 9.28
C VAL A 25 25.35 8.07 8.95
N ASP A 26 26.04 9.17 8.65
CA ASP A 26 25.41 10.46 8.36
C ASP A 26 24.63 10.45 7.04
N GLU A 27 25.16 9.79 6.00
CA GLU A 27 24.44 9.61 4.73
C GLU A 27 23.18 8.77 4.88
N ILE A 28 23.23 7.70 5.69
CA ILE A 28 22.05 6.90 6.01
C ILE A 28 21.05 7.76 6.77
N LYS A 29 21.51 8.50 7.77
CA LYS A 29 20.64 9.37 8.56
C LYS A 29 19.93 10.40 7.69
N ALA A 30 20.66 11.02 6.76
CA ALA A 30 20.10 12.00 5.81
C ALA A 30 19.12 11.37 4.80
N PHE A 31 19.40 10.16 4.31
CA PHE A 31 18.48 9.47 3.38
C PHE A 31 17.18 9.04 4.07
N PHE A 32 17.30 8.52 5.30
CA PHE A 32 16.18 8.00 6.07
C PHE A 32 15.43 9.07 6.88
N SER A 33 15.95 10.30 6.98
CA SER A 33 15.29 11.40 7.68
C SER A 33 14.02 11.90 6.97
N VAL A 34 13.87 11.62 5.67
CA VAL A 34 12.66 11.96 4.89
C VAL A 34 11.42 11.29 5.48
N CYS A 35 11.56 10.08 6.03
CA CYS A 35 10.46 9.35 6.64
C CYS A 35 10.24 9.69 8.12
N GLY A 36 11.15 10.40 8.78
CA GLY A 36 10.99 10.80 10.19
C GLY A 36 12.30 11.07 10.93
N ILE A 37 12.19 11.42 12.21
CA ILE A 37 13.35 11.72 13.05
C ILE A 37 14.10 10.43 13.38
N VAL A 38 15.32 10.31 12.87
CA VAL A 38 16.22 9.19 13.13
C VAL A 38 17.02 9.44 14.41
N LEU A 39 16.83 8.59 15.42
CA LEU A 39 17.50 8.69 16.72
C LEU A 39 18.84 7.97 16.74
N LYS A 40 18.87 6.73 16.25
CA LYS A 40 20.06 5.87 16.28
C LYS A 40 20.20 5.13 14.97
N VAL A 41 21.44 4.99 14.51
CA VAL A 41 21.81 4.20 13.34
C VAL A 41 22.98 3.31 13.74
N TYR A 42 22.85 2.01 13.49
CA TYR A 42 23.90 1.03 13.75
C TYR A 42 24.23 0.29 12.46
N LEU A 43 25.44 0.53 11.94
CA LEU A 43 25.95 -0.13 10.75
C LEU A 43 26.61 -1.46 11.11
N LYS A 44 26.34 -2.50 10.32
CA LYS A 44 27.00 -3.80 10.44
C LYS A 44 27.39 -4.30 9.05
N SER A 45 28.63 -4.75 8.93
CA SER A 45 29.11 -5.44 7.74
C SER A 45 28.84 -6.94 7.91
N LEU A 46 28.07 -7.53 7.01
CA LEU A 46 27.84 -8.98 6.96
C LEU A 46 28.75 -9.58 5.89
N LYS A 47 29.71 -10.38 6.35
CA LYS A 47 30.51 -11.23 5.46
C LYS A 47 29.62 -12.35 4.97
N SER A 48 29.60 -12.55 3.65
CA SER A 48 28.95 -13.73 3.10
C SER A 48 29.72 -14.98 3.55
N PRO A 49 29.03 -16.05 3.97
CA PRO A 49 29.68 -17.30 4.39
C PRO A 49 30.36 -18.03 3.24
N ASP A 50 29.96 -17.71 2.01
CA ASP A 50 30.50 -18.29 0.78
C ASP A 50 31.72 -17.48 0.31
N GLN A 51 32.88 -18.13 0.19
CA GLN A 51 34.13 -17.53 -0.25
C GLN A 51 34.02 -17.12 -1.72
N GLY A 52 33.51 -15.92 -1.99
CA GLY A 52 33.32 -15.39 -3.34
C GLY A 52 32.12 -14.45 -3.49
N LYS A 53 31.19 -14.43 -2.54
CA LYS A 53 30.06 -13.49 -2.57
C LYS A 53 30.45 -12.12 -1.99
N PRO A 54 29.97 -11.01 -2.58
CA PRO A 54 30.27 -9.68 -2.08
C PRO A 54 29.77 -9.53 -0.63
N THR A 55 30.63 -8.94 0.21
CA THR A 55 30.23 -8.46 1.54
C THR A 55 29.18 -7.37 1.37
N TYR A 56 28.09 -7.47 2.11
CA TYR A 56 27.03 -6.47 2.07
C TYR A 56 26.91 -5.77 3.43
N ILE A 57 26.53 -4.50 3.37
CA ILE A 57 26.34 -3.67 4.55
C ILE A 57 24.85 -3.69 4.89
N CYS A 58 24.56 -3.85 6.17
CA CYS A 58 23.22 -3.69 6.72
C CYS A 58 23.22 -2.65 7.84
N ALA A 59 22.06 -2.08 8.12
CA ALA A 59 21.88 -1.09 9.17
C ALA A 59 20.65 -1.40 10.01
N PHE A 60 20.72 -1.08 11.30
CA PHE A 60 19.55 -0.94 12.14
C PHE A 60 19.32 0.55 12.39
N ILE A 61 18.10 1.01 12.13
CA ILE A 61 17.73 2.42 12.29
C ILE A 61 16.57 2.49 13.27
N THR A 62 16.70 3.31 14.31
CA THR A 62 15.64 3.57 15.29
C THR A 62 15.09 4.96 15.06
N TYR A 63 13.79 5.03 14.77
CA TYR A 63 13.03 6.27 14.66
C TYR A 63 12.51 6.72 16.02
N GLY A 64 12.22 8.02 16.15
CA GLY A 64 11.52 8.55 17.32
C GLY A 64 10.03 8.19 17.36
N THR A 65 9.44 7.84 16.22
CA THR A 65 8.02 7.52 16.09
C THR A 65 7.82 6.26 15.27
N GLN A 66 6.77 5.48 15.60
CA GLN A 66 6.41 4.27 14.84
C GLN A 66 6.02 4.62 13.39
N ALA A 67 5.26 5.70 13.20
CA ALA A 67 4.90 6.19 11.87
C ALA A 67 6.12 6.49 10.98
N GLY A 68 7.28 6.82 11.56
CA GLY A 68 8.52 6.99 10.81
C GLY A 68 9.06 5.67 10.24
N ALA A 69 8.99 4.61 11.04
CA ALA A 69 9.36 3.26 10.61
C ALA A 69 8.39 2.71 9.56
N ASP A 70 7.07 2.90 9.75
CA ASP A 70 6.05 2.43 8.82
C ASP A 70 6.23 3.06 7.43
N ARG A 71 6.46 4.38 7.38
CA ARG A 71 6.78 5.08 6.12
C ARG A 71 8.07 4.59 5.49
N ALA A 72 9.12 4.36 6.28
CA ALA A 72 10.38 3.85 5.75
C ALA A 72 10.23 2.45 5.12
N VAL A 73 9.46 1.56 5.76
CA VAL A 73 9.18 0.22 5.21
C VAL A 73 8.30 0.32 3.97
N SER A 74 7.31 1.22 3.93
CA SER A 74 6.42 1.33 2.78
C SER A 74 7.02 2.07 1.57
N GLU A 75 7.80 3.13 1.81
CA GLU A 75 8.27 4.04 0.75
C GLU A 75 9.72 3.78 0.33
N LEU A 76 10.57 3.31 1.25
CA LEU A 76 12.00 3.10 0.99
C LEU A 76 12.35 1.63 0.71
N ASN A 77 11.45 0.68 1.01
CA ASN A 77 11.67 -0.69 0.62
C ASN A 77 11.69 -0.81 -0.91
N HIS A 78 12.67 -1.53 -1.44
CA HIS A 78 12.92 -1.69 -2.88
C HIS A 78 13.33 -0.40 -3.62
N LYS A 79 13.61 0.70 -2.91
CA LYS A 79 14.15 1.93 -3.50
C LYS A 79 15.66 1.79 -3.74
N GLU A 80 16.15 2.45 -4.78
CA GLU A 80 17.58 2.50 -5.06
C GLU A 80 18.27 3.62 -4.28
N MET A 81 19.39 3.28 -3.65
CA MET A 81 20.30 4.24 -3.04
C MET A 81 21.61 4.25 -3.83
N LYS A 82 22.00 5.45 -4.28
CA LYS A 82 23.21 5.68 -5.06
C LYS A 82 24.29 6.33 -4.20
N LYS A 83 25.51 5.81 -4.27
CA LYS A 83 26.72 6.44 -3.71
C LYS A 83 27.84 6.35 -4.74
N GLY A 84 28.21 7.50 -5.33
CA GLY A 84 29.12 7.54 -6.47
C GLY A 84 28.58 6.70 -7.64
N HIS A 85 29.39 5.77 -8.16
CA HIS A 85 29.00 4.84 -9.23
C HIS A 85 28.25 3.59 -8.75
N ILE A 86 28.05 3.42 -7.44
CA ILE A 86 27.40 2.23 -6.87
C ILE A 86 25.93 2.53 -6.61
N SER A 87 25.03 1.85 -7.32
CA SER A 87 23.59 1.80 -7.00
C SER A 87 23.27 0.47 -6.31
N GLN A 88 22.49 0.52 -5.22
CA GLN A 88 21.97 -0.68 -4.57
C GLN A 88 20.48 -0.53 -4.29
N LYS A 89 19.73 -1.61 -4.54
CA LYS A 89 18.30 -1.69 -4.23
C LYS A 89 18.13 -2.11 -2.78
N LEU A 90 17.60 -1.21 -1.97
CA LEU A 90 17.42 -1.43 -0.54
C LEU A 90 16.35 -2.48 -0.25
N SER A 91 16.56 -3.26 0.79
CA SER A 91 15.51 -4.07 1.41
C SER A 91 15.29 -3.57 2.83
N VAL A 92 14.14 -2.96 3.06
CA VAL A 92 13.77 -2.34 4.34
C VAL A 92 12.67 -3.18 4.96
N MET A 93 12.90 -3.65 6.18
CA MET A 93 11.97 -4.50 6.93
C MET A 93 11.89 -4.00 8.37
N TYR A 94 10.82 -4.34 9.08
CA TYR A 94 10.79 -4.11 10.53
C TYR A 94 11.89 -4.91 11.22
N SER A 95 12.51 -4.31 12.24
CA SER A 95 13.50 -5.00 13.06
C SER A 95 12.79 -5.88 14.07
N LEU A 96 13.30 -7.10 14.23
CA LEU A 96 12.93 -7.94 15.35
C LEU A 96 13.56 -7.40 16.65
N ASN A 97 12.87 -7.67 17.76
CA ASN A 97 13.37 -7.43 19.11
C ASN A 97 14.57 -8.35 19.45
N TYR A 98 15.17 -8.15 20.62
CA TYR A 98 16.32 -8.94 21.06
C TYR A 98 16.01 -10.44 21.11
N GLU A 99 14.86 -10.84 21.68
CA GLU A 99 14.46 -12.25 21.78
C GLU A 99 14.23 -12.89 20.41
N GLY A 100 13.52 -12.22 19.51
CA GLY A 100 13.34 -12.69 18.13
C GLY A 100 14.66 -12.79 17.35
N ARG A 101 15.66 -11.95 17.65
CA ARG A 101 17.01 -12.09 17.07
C ARG A 101 17.82 -13.22 17.70
N LYS A 102 17.59 -13.53 18.98
CA LYS A 102 18.24 -14.63 19.70
C LYS A 102 17.73 -15.97 19.18
N GLU A 103 16.42 -16.13 19.00
CA GLU A 103 15.82 -17.31 18.35
C GLU A 103 16.38 -17.56 16.94
N LEU A 104 16.65 -16.52 16.16
CA LEU A 104 17.27 -16.65 14.84
C LEU A 104 18.79 -16.94 14.89
N GLN A 105 19.47 -16.63 15.99
CA GLN A 105 20.90 -16.88 16.17
C GLN A 105 21.21 -18.22 16.83
N VAL A 106 20.22 -18.85 17.47
CA VAL A 106 20.35 -20.20 18.03
C VAL A 106 20.37 -21.21 16.86
N ASP A 107 21.58 -21.71 16.60
CA ASP A 107 21.95 -22.87 15.77
C ASP A 107 22.05 -22.72 14.24
N ASN A 108 23.12 -22.05 13.78
CA ASN A 108 23.87 -22.48 12.57
C ASN A 108 24.85 -23.64 12.87
N SER A 109 24.85 -24.19 14.08
CA SER A 109 25.74 -25.28 14.52
C SER A 109 25.05 -26.65 14.59
N LYS A 110 23.73 -26.72 14.38
CA LYS A 110 23.03 -27.99 14.12
C LYS A 110 22.84 -28.09 12.62
N GLU A 111 23.55 -29.01 11.96
CA GLU A 111 23.10 -29.53 10.68
C GLU A 111 21.59 -29.79 10.80
N LYS A 112 20.78 -29.05 10.03
CA LYS A 112 19.38 -29.43 9.87
C LYS A 112 19.42 -30.81 9.24
N LYS A 113 19.17 -31.87 10.04
CA LYS A 113 18.84 -33.18 9.49
C LYS A 113 17.74 -32.94 8.47
N VAL A 114 18.08 -33.12 7.20
CA VAL A 114 17.10 -33.04 6.12
C VAL A 114 16.03 -34.08 6.47
N PRO A 115 14.75 -33.69 6.59
CA PRO A 115 13.70 -34.64 6.94
C PRO A 115 13.78 -35.86 6.04
N ASN A 116 13.60 -37.05 6.60
CA ASN A 116 13.56 -38.29 5.82
C ASN A 116 12.48 -38.16 4.73
N ALA A 117 12.65 -38.82 3.57
CA ALA A 117 11.68 -38.83 2.48
C ALA A 117 10.23 -39.06 2.95
N LYS A 118 10.06 -39.89 4.00
CA LYS A 118 8.77 -40.15 4.64
C LYS A 118 8.18 -38.94 5.38
N GLU A 119 9.00 -38.19 6.11
CA GLU A 119 8.59 -36.94 6.77
C GLU A 119 8.27 -35.84 5.76
N TYR A 120 9.00 -35.78 4.64
CA TYR A 120 8.68 -34.87 3.54
C TYR A 120 7.30 -35.17 2.93
N GLN A 121 6.97 -36.45 2.76
CA GLN A 121 5.66 -36.88 2.28
C GLN A 121 4.54 -36.48 3.25
N GLU A 122 4.71 -36.70 4.56
CA GLU A 122 3.73 -36.30 5.57
C GLU A 122 3.55 -34.78 5.64
N LEU A 123 4.64 -34.01 5.58
CA LEU A 123 4.60 -32.55 5.54
C LEU A 123 3.89 -32.03 4.28
N TRP A 124 4.14 -32.65 3.12
CA TRP A 124 3.46 -32.29 1.86
C TRP A 124 1.96 -32.60 1.94
N LEU A 125 1.57 -33.76 2.46
CA LEU A 125 0.17 -34.13 2.71
C LEU A 125 -0.52 -33.13 3.66
N LYS A 126 0.17 -32.70 4.73
CA LYS A 126 -0.35 -31.73 5.70
C LYS A 126 -0.51 -30.33 5.09
N CYS A 127 0.41 -29.90 4.23
CA CYS A 127 0.31 -28.66 3.47
C CYS A 127 -0.74 -28.70 2.36
N SER A 128 -0.93 -29.85 1.70
CA SER A 128 -1.95 -30.07 0.67
C SER A 128 -3.37 -29.88 1.23
N SER A 129 -3.63 -30.45 2.42
CA SER A 129 -4.90 -30.28 3.12
C SER A 129 -5.16 -28.82 3.58
N ASN A 130 -4.10 -28.02 3.75
CA ASN A 130 -4.21 -26.59 4.03
C ASN A 130 -4.53 -25.78 2.76
N ALA A 131 -4.04 -26.21 1.59
CA ALA A 131 -4.35 -25.58 0.30
C ALA A 131 -5.83 -25.76 -0.11
N GLU A 132 -6.43 -26.92 0.17
CA GLU A 132 -7.86 -27.16 -0.06
C GLU A 132 -8.75 -26.29 0.84
N LYS A 133 -8.37 -26.14 2.11
CA LYS A 133 -9.06 -25.24 3.06
C LYS A 133 -8.95 -23.78 2.63
N ILE A 134 -7.78 -23.36 2.13
CA ILE A 134 -7.59 -22.03 1.55
C ILE A 134 -8.50 -21.85 0.32
N ASN A 135 -8.55 -22.82 -0.59
CA ASN A 135 -9.42 -22.73 -1.77
C ASN A 135 -10.92 -22.66 -1.41
N GLN A 136 -11.38 -23.35 -0.36
CA GLN A 136 -12.76 -23.24 0.14
C GLN A 136 -13.08 -21.88 0.78
N ILE A 137 -12.10 -21.22 1.41
CA ILE A 137 -12.28 -19.86 1.95
C ILE A 137 -12.40 -18.83 0.81
N TYR A 138 -11.63 -18.98 -0.26
CA TYR A 138 -11.58 -18.01 -1.36
C TYR A 138 -12.61 -18.23 -2.49
N ASN A 139 -13.07 -19.47 -2.70
CA ASN A 139 -14.12 -19.79 -3.68
C ASN A 139 -15.48 -19.99 -3.01
N LYS A 140 -16.09 -18.89 -2.54
CA LYS A 140 -17.51 -18.87 -2.16
C LYS A 140 -18.36 -18.37 -3.33
N PRO A 141 -18.98 -19.26 -4.13
CA PRO A 141 -19.70 -18.89 -5.35
C PRO A 141 -20.95 -18.03 -5.09
N GLU A 142 -21.56 -18.12 -3.90
CA GLU A 142 -22.71 -17.30 -3.54
C GLU A 142 -22.34 -15.82 -3.34
N GLU A 143 -21.22 -15.54 -2.69
CA GLU A 143 -20.72 -14.17 -2.48
C GLU A 143 -20.33 -13.53 -3.83
N GLN A 144 -19.76 -14.32 -4.76
CA GLN A 144 -19.45 -13.85 -6.12
C GLN A 144 -20.71 -13.52 -6.93
N LYS A 145 -21.77 -14.34 -6.85
CA LYS A 145 -23.06 -14.03 -7.48
C LYS A 145 -23.69 -12.76 -6.93
N GLN A 146 -23.64 -12.56 -5.61
CA GLN A 146 -24.16 -11.34 -4.97
C GLN A 146 -23.36 -10.11 -5.39
N ILE A 147 -22.02 -10.20 -5.46
CA ILE A 147 -21.16 -9.12 -5.94
C ILE A 147 -21.50 -8.75 -7.39
N GLU A 148 -21.70 -9.74 -8.25
CA GLU A 148 -22.03 -9.49 -9.65
C GLU A 148 -23.43 -8.89 -9.79
N GLU A 149 -24.43 -9.40 -9.08
CA GLU A 149 -25.78 -8.82 -9.05
C GLU A 149 -25.77 -7.35 -8.57
N LEU A 150 -24.97 -7.05 -7.54
CA LEU A 150 -24.79 -5.68 -7.04
C LEU A 150 -24.10 -4.77 -8.07
N ARG A 151 -23.15 -5.30 -8.86
CA ARG A 151 -22.51 -4.54 -9.95
C ARG A 151 -23.50 -4.22 -11.06
N THR A 152 -24.35 -5.17 -11.46
CA THR A 152 -25.37 -4.95 -12.48
C THR A 152 -26.37 -3.88 -12.02
N LYS A 153 -26.90 -4.02 -10.79
CA LYS A 153 -27.80 -3.02 -10.18
C LYS A 153 -27.17 -1.63 -10.09
N LYS A 154 -25.87 -1.55 -9.73
CA LYS A 154 -25.13 -0.28 -9.70
C LYS A 154 -25.04 0.35 -11.09
N CYS A 155 -24.79 -0.44 -12.12
CA CYS A 155 -24.73 0.04 -13.51
C CYS A 155 -26.09 0.58 -13.98
N GLU A 156 -27.19 -0.13 -13.69
CA GLU A 156 -28.55 0.30 -14.03
C GLU A 156 -28.95 1.60 -13.33
N LEU A 157 -28.65 1.72 -12.03
CA LEU A 157 -28.91 2.94 -11.26
C LEU A 157 -28.11 4.13 -11.81
N GLN A 158 -26.86 3.91 -12.22
CA GLN A 158 -26.02 4.94 -12.83
C GLN A 158 -26.63 5.44 -14.15
N ALA A 159 -27.08 4.54 -15.01
CA ALA A 159 -27.74 4.90 -16.28
C ALA A 159 -29.00 5.74 -16.04
N LYS A 160 -29.88 5.32 -15.10
CA LYS A 160 -31.08 6.09 -14.72
C LYS A 160 -30.72 7.47 -14.17
N GLN A 161 -29.67 7.56 -13.37
CA GLN A 161 -29.22 8.84 -12.83
C GLN A 161 -28.75 9.80 -13.93
N ASP A 162 -28.09 9.28 -14.96
CA ASP A 162 -27.62 10.10 -16.08
C ASP A 162 -28.75 10.50 -17.04
N GLU A 163 -29.78 9.66 -17.22
CA GLU A 163 -31.02 10.05 -17.90
C GLU A 163 -31.74 11.18 -17.15
N LEU A 164 -31.91 11.06 -15.83
CA LEU A 164 -32.53 12.10 -15.00
C LEU A 164 -31.75 13.42 -15.03
N LYS A 165 -30.41 13.37 -15.12
CA LYS A 165 -29.60 14.59 -15.29
C LYS A 165 -29.88 15.26 -16.64
N LYS A 166 -29.97 14.47 -17.72
CA LYS A 166 -30.28 15.00 -19.06
C LYS A 166 -31.66 15.65 -19.09
N THR A 167 -32.67 15.00 -18.52
CA THR A 167 -34.04 15.57 -18.48
C THR A 167 -34.08 16.83 -17.62
N ASN A 168 -33.42 16.85 -16.46
CA ASN A 168 -33.34 18.03 -15.61
C ASN A 168 -32.66 19.21 -16.32
N ASN A 169 -31.60 18.97 -17.09
CA ASN A 169 -30.95 20.03 -17.86
C ASN A 169 -31.89 20.58 -18.95
N LYS A 170 -32.57 19.69 -19.68
CA LYS A 170 -33.57 20.11 -20.69
C LYS A 170 -34.71 20.95 -20.08
N LEU A 171 -35.24 20.53 -18.93
CA LEU A 171 -36.27 21.28 -18.22
C LEU A 171 -35.78 22.65 -17.74
N LYS A 172 -34.51 22.76 -17.30
CA LYS A 172 -33.91 24.06 -16.97
C LYS A 172 -33.86 24.98 -18.18
N ASP A 173 -33.50 24.45 -19.35
CA ASP A 173 -33.46 25.22 -20.58
C ASP A 173 -34.86 25.71 -20.99
N GLU A 174 -35.88 24.83 -20.89
CA GLU A 174 -37.29 25.19 -21.12
C GLU A 174 -37.80 26.27 -20.14
N ILE A 175 -37.46 26.15 -18.85
CA ILE A 175 -37.80 27.17 -17.84
C ILE A 175 -37.15 28.52 -18.16
N ASN A 176 -35.90 28.52 -18.61
CA ASN A 176 -35.20 29.75 -19.00
C ASN A 176 -35.84 30.40 -20.23
N LEU A 177 -36.22 29.60 -21.22
CA LEU A 177 -36.92 30.10 -22.41
C LEU A 177 -38.25 30.75 -22.03
N LEU A 178 -39.07 30.09 -21.21
CA LEU A 178 -40.34 30.62 -20.73
C LEU A 178 -40.16 31.91 -19.92
N ARG A 179 -39.11 32.02 -19.11
CA ARG A 179 -38.78 33.28 -18.40
C ARG A 179 -38.50 34.42 -19.37
N LEU A 180 -37.74 34.17 -20.43
CA LEU A 180 -37.45 35.18 -21.46
C LEU A 180 -38.72 35.59 -22.22
N GLU A 181 -39.58 34.65 -22.59
CA GLU A 181 -40.85 34.94 -23.25
C GLU A 181 -41.77 35.82 -22.39
N VAL A 182 -41.85 35.54 -21.08
CA VAL A 182 -42.60 36.36 -20.14
C VAL A 182 -42.00 37.77 -20.03
N GLN A 183 -40.68 37.89 -20.00
CA GLN A 183 -40.00 39.20 -19.98
C GLN A 183 -40.32 40.02 -21.24
N ILE A 184 -40.27 39.41 -22.43
CA ILE A 184 -40.60 40.08 -23.70
C ILE A 184 -42.05 40.58 -23.66
N LYS A 185 -43.02 39.72 -23.32
CA LYS A 185 -44.44 40.13 -23.22
C LYS A 185 -44.65 41.29 -22.25
N ASN A 186 -43.96 41.27 -21.11
CA ASN A 186 -44.03 42.38 -20.14
C ASN A 186 -43.46 43.68 -20.70
N MET A 187 -42.36 43.62 -21.48
CA MET A 187 -41.81 44.80 -22.15
C MET A 187 -42.76 45.33 -23.24
N ASP A 188 -43.38 44.45 -24.02
CA ASP A 188 -44.35 44.84 -25.04
C ASP A 188 -45.53 45.56 -24.41
N ILE A 189 -46.13 45.00 -23.35
CA ILE A 189 -47.22 45.64 -22.60
C ILE A 189 -46.82 47.04 -22.11
N LYS A 190 -45.59 47.19 -21.61
CA LYS A 190 -45.08 48.49 -21.15
C LYS A 190 -44.93 49.48 -22.30
N ASN A 191 -44.45 49.03 -23.46
CA ASN A 191 -44.33 49.85 -24.66
C ASN A 191 -45.69 50.27 -25.24
N THR A 192 -46.70 49.39 -25.23
CA THR A 192 -48.05 49.75 -25.67
C THR A 192 -48.66 50.83 -24.80
N LYS A 193 -48.54 50.69 -23.47
CA LYS A 193 -49.00 51.72 -22.51
C LYS A 193 -48.29 53.06 -22.69
N LEU A 194 -47.00 53.05 -23.04
CA LEU A 194 -46.25 54.28 -23.34
C LEU A 194 -46.74 54.97 -24.61
N LYS A 195 -47.10 54.21 -25.66
CA LYS A 195 -47.64 54.77 -26.91
C LYS A 195 -49.04 55.35 -26.75
N GLU A 196 -49.89 54.74 -25.93
CA GLU A 196 -51.24 55.25 -25.65
C GLU A 196 -51.24 56.52 -24.77
N ALA A 197 -50.12 56.82 -24.11
CA ALA A 197 -49.95 58.00 -23.26
C ALA A 197 -49.36 59.23 -24.00
N GLN A 198 -49.05 59.11 -25.30
CA GLN A 198 -48.53 60.17 -26.17
C GLN A 198 -49.62 60.66 -27.14
#